data_AF-A0A0T7BUU5-F1
#
_entry.id   AF-A0A0T7BUU5-F1
#
_cell.length_a   1.000
_cell.length_b   1.000
_cell.length_c   1.000
_cell.angle_alpha   90.00
_cell.angle_beta   90.00
_cell.angle_gamma   90.00
#
_symmetry.space_group_name_H-M   'P 1'
#
loop_
_entity.id
_entity.type
_entity.pdbx_description
1 polymer ?
#
loop_
_entity_poly.entity_id
_entity_poly.type
_entity_poly.pdbx_seq_one_letter_code
_entity_poly.pdbx_strand_id
1 'polypeptide(L)' 'MIITLIIAWIVFTILVKIVKTTVKTAFIAVAVIVLLQISYGVTPVDIWNKIVQFNQSLPQGK' A
#
# COMPACT_ATOMS: atom_id res chain seq x y z
N MET A 1 -26.02 -26.45 -3.82
CA MET A 1 -24.63 -26.71 -4.22
C MET A 1 -24.16 -25.84 -5.41
N ILE A 2 -24.98 -25.62 -6.45
CA ILE A 2 -24.62 -24.71 -7.57
C ILE A 2 -24.59 -23.22 -7.16
N ILE A 3 -25.56 -22.78 -6.35
CA ILE A 3 -25.70 -21.36 -5.94
C ILE A 3 -24.46 -20.86 -5.17
N THR A 4 -23.92 -21.71 -4.29
CA THR A 4 -22.70 -21.42 -3.53
C THR A 4 -21.47 -21.29 -4.45
N LEU A 5 -21.43 -22.05 -5.55
CA LEU A 5 -20.35 -21.97 -6.54
C LEU A 5 -20.38 -20.63 -7.30
N ILE A 6 -21.58 -20.15 -7.64
CA ILE A 6 -21.80 -18.88 -8.34
C ILE A 6 -21.39 -17.69 -7.44
N ILE A 7 -21.78 -17.73 -6.16
CA ILE A 7 -21.41 -16.68 -5.19
C ILE A 7 -19.88 -16.67 -4.98
N ALA A 8 -19.27 -17.84 -4.78
CA ALA A 8 -17.82 -17.95 -4.62
C ALA A 8 -17.07 -17.41 -5.85
N TRP A 9 -17.58 -17.70 -7.05
CA TRP A 9 -17.03 -17.18 -8.30
C TRP A 9 -17.10 -15.64 -8.38
N ILE A 10 -18.24 -15.05 -8.01
CA ILE A 10 -18.41 -13.59 -7.98
C ILE A 10 -17.43 -12.95 -7.00
N VAL A 11 -17.36 -13.46 -5.77
CA VAL A 11 -16.44 -12.94 -4.75
C VAL A 11 -14.99 -13.08 -5.20
N PHE A 12 -14.59 -14.24 -5.75
CA PHE A 12 -13.26 -14.46 -6.29
C PHE A 12 -12.93 -13.44 -7.40
N THR A 13 -13.87 -13.19 -8.31
CA THR A 13 -13.68 -12.23 -9.40
C THR A 13 -13.48 -10.81 -8.88
N ILE A 14 -14.25 -10.41 -7.86
CA ILE A 14 -14.11 -9.10 -7.19
C ILE A 14 -12.76 -9.03 -6.46
N LEU A 15 -12.38 -10.07 -5.74
CA LEU A 15 -11.13 -10.13 -4.99
C LEU A 15 -9.92 -10.03 -5.93
N VAL A 16 -9.92 -10.74 -7.05
CA VAL A 16 -8.89 -10.64 -8.09
C VAL A 16 -8.83 -9.23 -8.69
N LYS A 17 -9.96 -8.57 -8.92
CA LYS A 17 -9.99 -7.16 -9.39
C LYS A 17 -9.37 -6.22 -8.36
N ILE A 18 -9.73 -6.37 -7.08
CA ILE A 18 -9.18 -5.56 -5.98
C ILE A 18 -7.68 -5.79 -5.87
N VAL A 19 -7.22 -7.05 -5.87
CA VAL A 19 -5.79 -7.38 -5.82
C VAL A 19 -5.05 -6.76 -7.01
N LYS A 20 -5.57 -6.83 -8.23
CA LYS A 20 -4.92 -6.19 -9.40
C LYS A 20 -4.80 -4.67 -9.23
N THR A 21 -5.81 -4.02 -8.68
CA THR A 21 -5.77 -2.58 -8.37
C THR A 21 -4.76 -2.28 -7.28
N THR A 22 -4.79 -3.01 -6.17
CA THR A 22 -3.86 -2.88 -5.04
C THR A 22 -2.42 -3.15 -5.47
N VAL A 23 -2.17 -4.16 -6.31
CA VAL A 23 -0.84 -4.48 -6.83
C VAL A 23 -0.31 -3.36 -7.72
N LYS A 24 -1.14 -2.76 -8.59
CA LYS A 24 -0.71 -1.60 -9.40
C LYS A 24 -0.34 -0.41 -8.50
N THR A 25 -1.17 -0.11 -7.50
CA THR A 25 -0.90 0.97 -6.53
C THR A 25 0.36 0.69 -5.71
N ALA A 26 0.51 -0.54 -5.20
CA ALA A 26 1.69 -0.96 -4.45
C ALA A 26 2.94 -0.95 -5.32
N PHE A 27 2.84 -1.33 -6.60
CA PHE A 27 3.96 -1.30 -7.53
C PHE A 27 4.43 0.13 -7.80
N ILE A 28 3.51 1.08 -8.00
CA ILE A 28 3.86 2.50 -8.13
C ILE A 28 4.49 3.02 -6.83
N ALA A 29 3.91 2.69 -5.68
CA ALA A 29 4.47 3.08 -4.38
C ALA A 29 5.89 2.52 -4.19
N VAL A 30 6.10 1.24 -4.48
CA VAL A 30 7.43 0.61 -4.44
C VAL A 30 8.36 1.25 -5.46
N ALA A 31 7.92 1.52 -6.69
CA ALA A 31 8.75 2.16 -7.71
C ALA A 31 9.22 3.56 -7.26
N VAL A 32 8.33 4.36 -6.68
CA VAL A 32 8.66 5.68 -6.12
C VAL A 32 9.61 5.55 -4.94
N ILE A 33 9.35 4.62 -4.01
CA ILE A 33 10.20 4.38 -2.85
C ILE A 33 11.59 3.89 -3.28
N VAL A 34 11.68 2.98 -4.25
CA VAL A 34 12.94 2.45 -4.79
C VAL A 34 13.71 3.54 -5.52
N LEU A 35 13.04 4.36 -6.33
CA LEU A 35 13.67 5.55 -6.94
C LEU A 35 14.24 6.50 -5.88
N LEU A 36 13.51 6.70 -4.78
CA LEU A 36 13.96 7.53 -3.66
C LEU A 36 15.11 6.87 -2.90
N GLN A 37 15.07 5.55 -2.71
CA GLN A 37 16.14 4.77 -2.10
C GLN A 37 17.42 4.82 -2.94
N ILE A 38 17.31 4.75 -4.26
CA ILE A 38 18.46 4.87 -5.18
C ILE A 38 19.01 6.30 -5.17
N SER A 39 18.13 7.32 -5.13
CA SER A 39 18.55 8.74 -5.22
C SER A 39 19.10 9.29 -3.90
N TYR A 40 18.54 8.89 -2.77
CA TYR A 40 18.85 9.45 -1.44
C TYR A 40 19.44 8.43 -0.46
N GLY A 41 19.55 7.15 -0.84
CA GLY A 41 20.09 6.08 0.02
C GLY A 41 19.19 5.67 1.19
N VAL A 42 17.94 6.17 1.23
CA VAL A 42 17.04 5.98 2.38
C VAL A 42 16.19 4.74 2.23
N THR A 43 16.12 3.91 3.26
CA THR A 43 15.29 2.71 3.27
C THR A 43 13.80 3.04 3.47
N PRO A 44 12.86 2.20 2.98
CA PRO A 44 11.41 2.42 3.17
C PRO A 44 11.02 2.61 4.64
N VAL A 45 11.72 1.89 5.53
CA VAL A 45 11.56 1.94 6.99
C VAL A 45 11.91 3.32 7.55
N ASP A 46 12.94 3.97 7.03
CA ASP A 46 13.35 5.31 7.47
C ASP A 46 12.36 6.39 7.03
N ILE A 47 11.75 6.24 5.84
CA ILE A 47 10.70 7.14 5.36
C ILE A 47 9.50 7.08 6.30
N TRP A 48 9.10 5.86 6.67
CA TRP A 48 8.00 5.65 7.62
C TRP A 48 8.34 6.24 9.00
N ASN A 49 9.54 5.97 9.51
CA ASN A 49 10.00 6.53 10.79
C ASN A 49 10.04 8.06 10.76
N LYS A 50 10.46 8.68 9.65
CA LYS A 50 10.43 10.14 9.46
C LYS A 50 9.02 10.70 9.45
N ILE A 51 8.07 10.03 8.80
CA ILE A 51 6.65 10.44 8.78
C ILE A 51 6.05 10.35 10.19
N VAL A 52 6.31 9.25 10.91
CA VAL A 52 5.85 9.06 12.29
C VAL A 52 6.46 10.10 13.22
N GLN A 53 7.78 10.34 13.13
CA GLN A 53 8.45 11.39 13.90
C GLN A 53 7.92 12.77 13.55
N PHE A 54 7.67 13.07 12.27
CA PHE A 54 7.11 14.35 11.84
C PHE A 54 5.74 14.56 12.46
N ASN A 55 4.86 13.55 12.41
CA ASN A 55 3.53 13.61 13.01
C ASN A 55 3.57 13.73 14.55
N GLN A 56 4.56 13.11 15.21
CA GLN A 56 4.77 13.25 16.65
C GLN A 56 5.40 14.60 17.03
N SER A 57 6.16 15.21 16.12
CA SER A 57 6.79 16.51 16.30
C SER A 57 5.88 17.69 15.96
N LEU A 58 4.73 17.44 15.30
CA LEU A 58 3.67 18.43 15.21
C LEU A 58 3.20 18.72 16.65
N PRO A 59 3.40 19.94 17.17
CA PRO A 59 2.89 20.29 18.48
C PRO A 59 1.38 20.12 18.41
N GLN A 60 0.87 19.17 19.20
CA GLN A 60 -0.55 19.11 19.55
C GLN A 60 -0.92 20.52 20.01
N GLY A 61 -1.70 21.23 19.18
CA GLY A 61 -2.08 22.61 19.42
C GLY A 61 -2.61 22.77 20.83
N LYS A 62 -1.96 23.64 21.61
CA LYS A 62 -2.61 24.35 22.69
C LYS A 62 -3.22 25.62 22.14
#